data_AF-A0A9D1ME39-F1
#
_entry.id   AF-A0A9D1ME39-F1
#
_cell.length_a   1.000
_cell.length_b   1.000
_cell.length_c   1.000
_cell.angle_alpha   90.00
_cell.angle_beta   90.00
_cell.angle_gamma   90.00
#
_symmetry.space_group_name_H-M   'P 1'
#
loop_
_entity.id
_entity.type
_entity.pdbx_description
1 polymer ?
#
loop_
_entity_poly.entity_id
_entity_poly.type
_entity_poly.pdbx_seq_one_letter_code
_entity_poly.pdbx_strand_id
1 'polypeptide(L)'
;MNLSNNVKIDGDRHSFNDTLSTLEYFADSAVIYRLNKDNQISSIDTSELGDKETDVSLQKTMSLNSDGHRWMNNNKMFDRNVIVDTSAVVFKVPPESSEDRDDSTYSVAALSDFVSNRVYQVEAYKTGSSAYSTILVWYENKYYQNSREAMIVVEKVTHAVNADGEEIYNIEGWQNGSEVNVELEYPHDIVPKRGDCIRVGRDKNNVAGLVEIHYDYERNGSGATDVESDWHWNDVNGEPYDAINNYWNGTFNDLQGDFRLGFGYVVGVEDTLVKISYTQGSDTVNEIIPTGGDVPIIVYDAETDEFREGSIGDLMSMETYGSNCSTIVANFSWGDLTELYVINNRYKEYGD
;
A
#
# COMPACT_ATOMS: atom_id res chain seq x y z
N MET A 1 4.75 35.44 -2.23
CA MET A 1 5.06 35.74 -3.66
C MET A 1 5.05 37.23 -3.91
N ASN A 2 5.86 37.71 -4.88
CA ASN A 2 5.82 39.09 -5.38
C ASN A 2 5.04 39.11 -6.71
N LEU A 3 3.75 39.45 -6.68
CA LEU A 3 2.87 39.46 -7.86
C LEU A 3 2.88 40.85 -8.51
N SER A 4 2.82 40.90 -9.83
CA SER A 4 2.56 42.16 -10.55
C SER A 4 1.07 42.55 -10.47
N ASN A 5 0.76 43.83 -10.66
CA ASN A 5 -0.63 44.33 -10.59
C ASN A 5 -1.57 43.74 -11.67
N ASN A 6 -1.04 43.08 -12.70
CA ASN A 6 -1.80 42.44 -13.78
C ASN A 6 -1.07 41.18 -14.24
N VAL A 7 -1.32 40.06 -13.56
CA VAL A 7 -0.76 38.76 -13.96
C VAL A 7 -1.59 38.20 -15.11
N LYS A 8 -0.92 37.59 -16.08
CA LYS A 8 -1.61 36.78 -17.09
C LYS A 8 -1.71 35.33 -16.64
N ILE A 9 -2.90 34.75 -16.60
CA ILE A 9 -3.09 33.32 -16.33
C ILE A 9 -3.70 32.72 -17.59
N ASP A 10 -3.04 31.72 -18.17
CA ASP A 10 -3.50 30.98 -19.36
C ASP A 10 -3.88 31.92 -20.54
N GLY A 11 -3.16 33.04 -20.66
CA GLY A 11 -3.35 34.07 -21.67
C GLY A 11 -4.29 35.22 -21.29
N ASP A 12 -5.13 35.05 -20.27
CA ASP A 12 -6.07 36.05 -19.77
C ASP A 12 -5.50 36.93 -18.65
N ARG A 13 -5.98 38.17 -18.53
CA ARG A 13 -5.49 39.09 -17.49
C ARG A 13 -6.35 38.99 -16.24
N HIS A 14 -5.69 38.75 -15.11
CA HIS A 14 -6.33 38.63 -13.80
C HIS A 14 -5.92 39.80 -12.90
N SER A 15 -6.85 40.22 -12.03
CA SER A 15 -6.51 41.11 -10.92
C SER A 15 -5.68 40.36 -9.88
N PHE A 16 -5.09 41.08 -8.92
CA PHE A 16 -4.30 40.46 -7.84
C PHE A 16 -5.13 39.44 -7.03
N ASN A 17 -6.35 39.79 -6.64
CA ASN A 17 -7.20 38.88 -5.86
C ASN A 17 -7.64 37.67 -6.69
N ASP A 18 -8.01 37.87 -7.95
CA ASP A 18 -8.36 36.75 -8.84
C ASP A 18 -7.17 35.82 -9.06
N THR A 19 -5.96 36.38 -9.13
CA THR A 19 -4.72 35.58 -9.25
C THR A 19 -4.50 34.70 -8.03
N LEU A 20 -4.76 35.20 -6.82
CA LEU A 20 -4.66 34.41 -5.59
C LEU A 20 -5.69 33.29 -5.57
N SER A 21 -6.96 33.57 -5.86
CA SER A 21 -8.01 32.53 -5.91
C SER A 21 -7.70 31.46 -6.95
N THR A 22 -7.16 31.82 -8.11
CA THR A 22 -6.75 30.84 -9.12
C THR A 22 -5.58 29.99 -8.64
N LEU A 23 -4.56 30.59 -8.00
CA LEU A 23 -3.44 29.82 -7.45
C LEU A 23 -3.86 28.89 -6.31
N GLU A 24 -4.83 29.27 -5.49
CA GLU A 24 -5.42 28.41 -4.47
C GLU A 24 -6.15 27.21 -5.10
N TYR A 25 -6.84 27.42 -6.22
CA TYR A 25 -7.51 26.33 -6.96
C TYR A 25 -6.51 25.33 -7.56
N PHE A 26 -5.34 25.79 -8.00
CA PHE A 26 -4.25 24.94 -8.48
C PHE A 26 -3.21 24.61 -7.41
N ALA A 27 -3.57 24.69 -6.13
CA ALA A 27 -2.69 24.23 -5.06
C ALA A 27 -2.25 22.79 -5.34
N ASP A 28 -0.99 22.49 -5.00
CA ASP A 28 -0.32 21.20 -5.23
C ASP A 28 -0.14 20.76 -6.69
N SER A 29 -0.64 21.51 -7.66
CA SER A 29 -0.42 21.24 -9.08
C SER A 29 0.84 21.92 -9.61
N ALA A 30 1.38 21.39 -10.71
CA ALA A 30 2.44 22.07 -11.43
C ALA A 30 1.90 23.34 -12.09
N VAL A 31 2.67 24.43 -12.01
CA VAL A 31 2.44 25.67 -12.76
C VAL A 31 3.76 26.18 -13.33
N ILE A 32 3.70 26.85 -14.47
CA ILE A 32 4.85 27.56 -15.04
C ILE A 32 4.61 29.05 -14.86
N TYR A 33 5.58 29.77 -14.29
CA TYR A 33 5.48 31.22 -14.17
C TYR A 33 6.63 31.94 -14.89
N ARG A 34 6.38 33.19 -15.27
CA ARG A 34 7.40 34.10 -15.81
C ARG A 34 7.50 35.35 -14.97
N LEU A 35 8.73 35.74 -14.66
CA LEU A 35 9.02 36.98 -13.96
C LEU A 35 9.17 38.15 -14.95
N ASN A 36 8.72 39.33 -14.54
CA ASN A 36 9.05 40.59 -15.21
C ASN A 36 10.47 41.06 -14.83
N LYS A 37 10.87 42.22 -15.36
CA LYS A 37 12.18 42.84 -15.07
C LYS A 37 12.37 43.23 -13.59
N ASP A 38 11.28 43.33 -12.84
CA ASP A 38 11.25 43.69 -11.42
C ASP A 38 11.18 42.43 -10.53
N ASN A 39 11.41 41.24 -11.10
CA ASN A 39 11.30 39.94 -10.42
C ASN A 39 9.91 39.66 -9.82
N GLN A 40 8.86 40.25 -10.40
CA GLN A 40 7.48 39.95 -10.04
C GLN A 40 6.87 38.97 -11.04
N ILE A 41 5.99 38.10 -10.55
CA ILE A 41 5.24 37.18 -11.43
C ILE A 41 4.37 38.01 -12.37
N SER A 42 4.53 37.75 -13.66
CA SER A 42 3.91 38.48 -14.77
C SER A 42 3.03 37.60 -15.64
N SER A 43 3.31 36.30 -15.66
CA SER A 43 2.39 35.29 -16.19
C SER A 43 2.50 33.98 -15.43
N ILE A 44 1.41 33.23 -15.40
CA ILE A 44 1.25 31.87 -14.92
C ILE A 44 0.58 31.07 -16.04
N ASP A 45 0.98 29.83 -16.17
CA ASP A 45 0.48 28.85 -17.12
C ASP A 45 0.21 27.56 -16.34
N THR A 46 -1.05 27.13 -16.38
CA THR A 46 -1.59 26.00 -15.64
C THR A 46 -1.87 24.84 -16.59
N SER A 47 -2.36 23.70 -16.10
CA SER A 47 -2.79 22.62 -17.00
C SER A 47 -4.08 22.93 -17.77
N GLU A 48 -4.77 24.01 -17.45
CA GLU A 48 -5.95 24.46 -18.19
C GLU A 48 -5.54 25.34 -19.37
N LEU A 49 -6.11 25.07 -20.55
CA LEU A 49 -5.87 25.85 -21.77
C LEU A 49 -6.89 26.98 -21.86
N GLY A 50 -6.42 28.22 -21.73
CA GLY A 50 -7.24 29.40 -21.96
C GLY A 50 -7.47 29.68 -23.45
N ASP A 51 -8.60 30.32 -23.78
CA ASP A 51 -9.01 30.63 -25.16
C ASP A 51 -8.00 31.49 -25.96
N LYS A 52 -7.05 32.11 -25.28
CA LYS A 52 -6.05 33.04 -25.85
C LYS A 52 -4.63 32.49 -25.85
N GLU A 53 -4.45 31.21 -25.58
CA GLU A 53 -3.13 30.59 -25.50
C GLU A 53 -2.60 30.07 -26.85
N THR A 54 -1.30 30.29 -27.15
CA THR A 54 -0.72 30.07 -28.48
C THR A 54 0.67 29.40 -28.45
N ASP A 55 0.79 28.15 -28.00
CA ASP A 55 1.92 27.22 -28.27
C ASP A 55 3.02 26.98 -27.21
N VAL A 56 2.88 27.40 -25.95
CA VAL A 56 3.82 26.93 -24.88
C VAL A 56 3.08 26.72 -23.56
N SER A 57 1.99 25.95 -23.61
CA SER A 57 1.20 25.63 -22.41
C SER A 57 1.80 24.45 -21.64
N LEU A 58 1.58 24.46 -20.33
CA LEU A 58 1.77 23.30 -19.49
C LEU A 58 0.68 22.28 -19.85
N GLN A 59 1.08 21.06 -20.19
CA GLN A 59 0.13 20.01 -20.59
C GLN A 59 0.18 18.88 -19.58
N LYS A 60 -0.96 18.59 -18.94
CA LYS A 60 -1.13 17.39 -18.11
C LYS A 60 -1.22 16.17 -19.03
N THR A 61 -0.28 15.25 -18.88
CA THR A 61 -0.19 13.99 -19.63
C THR A 61 -0.70 12.80 -18.82
N MET A 62 -0.81 12.96 -17.50
CA MET A 62 -1.37 11.97 -16.58
C MET A 62 -2.07 12.71 -15.43
N SER A 63 -3.33 12.40 -15.21
CA SER A 63 -4.12 12.88 -14.06
C SER A 63 -4.10 11.87 -12.94
N LEU A 64 -4.36 12.30 -11.70
CA LEU A 64 -4.55 11.38 -10.57
C LEU A 64 -5.60 10.30 -10.87
N ASN A 65 -5.36 9.13 -10.29
CA ASN A 65 -6.24 7.98 -10.31
C ASN A 65 -6.46 7.51 -8.87
N SER A 66 -7.68 7.11 -8.50
CA SER A 66 -7.95 6.54 -7.18
C SER A 66 -7.01 5.37 -6.86
N ASP A 67 -6.72 4.56 -7.89
CA ASP A 67 -5.90 3.37 -7.76
C ASP A 67 -4.39 3.66 -7.96
N GLY A 68 -4.03 4.94 -8.16
CA GLY A 68 -2.69 5.39 -8.49
C GLY A 68 -2.18 4.91 -9.85
N HIS A 69 -0.88 5.10 -10.09
CA HIS A 69 -0.18 4.73 -11.31
C HIS A 69 1.04 3.85 -11.04
N ARG A 70 1.20 2.79 -11.81
CA ARG A 70 2.30 1.83 -11.64
C ARG A 70 3.55 2.26 -12.37
N TRP A 71 4.65 2.40 -11.64
CA TRP A 71 5.96 2.73 -12.19
C TRP A 71 6.68 1.51 -12.79
N MET A 72 7.24 1.65 -13.99
CA MET A 72 8.10 0.65 -14.62
C MET A 72 9.47 1.24 -14.92
N ASN A 73 10.46 0.84 -14.11
CA ASN A 73 11.78 1.46 -14.12
C ASN A 73 12.56 1.24 -15.42
N ASN A 74 12.43 0.06 -16.04
CA ASN A 74 13.18 -0.30 -17.26
C ASN A 74 12.89 0.63 -18.44
N ASN A 75 11.66 1.11 -18.54
CA ASN A 75 11.21 1.97 -19.63
C ASN A 75 10.85 3.39 -19.18
N LYS A 76 11.09 3.72 -17.90
CA LYS A 76 10.78 5.00 -17.27
C LYS A 76 9.36 5.46 -17.59
N MET A 77 8.38 4.65 -17.25
CA MET A 77 6.99 4.90 -17.62
C MET A 77 6.00 4.54 -16.51
N PHE A 78 4.87 5.23 -16.52
CA PHE A 78 3.68 4.88 -15.75
C PHE A 78 2.64 4.18 -16.65
N ASP A 79 2.03 3.11 -16.16
CA ASP A 79 0.91 2.35 -16.76
C ASP A 79 1.05 1.98 -18.24
N ARG A 80 2.28 1.93 -18.74
CA ARG A 80 2.64 1.66 -20.15
C ARG A 80 2.17 2.76 -21.13
N ASN A 81 1.63 3.85 -20.61
CA ASN A 81 1.00 4.92 -21.41
C ASN A 81 1.75 6.25 -21.32
N VAL A 82 2.47 6.51 -20.23
CA VAL A 82 3.14 7.79 -20.00
C VAL A 82 4.63 7.55 -19.84
N ILE A 83 5.42 7.98 -20.82
CA ILE A 83 6.88 7.89 -20.77
C ILE A 83 7.43 9.17 -20.13
N VAL A 84 8.36 9.01 -19.20
CA VAL A 84 8.98 10.08 -18.41
C VAL A 84 10.39 10.32 -18.91
N ASP A 85 10.73 11.58 -19.13
CA ASP A 85 12.07 12.00 -19.50
C ASP A 85 13.05 11.68 -18.34
N THR A 86 14.25 11.21 -18.66
CA THR A 86 15.27 10.88 -17.64
C THR A 86 15.73 12.08 -16.79
N SER A 87 15.48 13.29 -17.27
CA SER A 87 15.77 14.55 -16.59
C SER A 87 14.54 15.22 -15.98
N ALA A 88 13.42 14.49 -15.91
CA ALA A 88 12.19 15.05 -15.34
C ALA A 88 12.39 15.51 -13.89
N VAL A 89 11.80 16.66 -13.58
CA VAL A 89 11.77 17.19 -12.21
C VAL A 89 10.61 16.53 -11.48
N VAL A 90 10.87 15.96 -10.30
CA VAL A 90 9.84 15.32 -9.47
C VAL A 90 9.57 16.21 -8.27
N PHE A 91 8.44 16.91 -8.27
CA PHE A 91 7.94 17.61 -7.10
C PHE A 91 7.24 16.62 -6.19
N LYS A 92 7.59 16.63 -4.91
CA LYS A 92 6.97 15.79 -3.89
C LYS A 92 6.05 16.64 -3.04
N VAL A 93 4.78 16.28 -3.05
CA VAL A 93 3.70 16.95 -2.36
C VAL A 93 3.39 16.13 -1.11
N PRO A 94 3.49 16.73 0.10
CA PRO A 94 3.19 16.03 1.34
C PRO A 94 1.70 15.65 1.41
N PRO A 95 1.32 14.67 2.25
CA PRO A 95 -0.06 14.23 2.39
C PRO A 95 -0.98 15.39 2.78
N GLU A 96 -2.18 15.46 2.20
CA GLU A 96 -3.15 16.54 2.42
C GLU A 96 -3.48 16.75 3.91
N SER A 97 -3.54 15.66 4.64
CA SER A 97 -3.85 15.56 6.07
C SER A 97 -2.68 15.87 7.01
N SER A 98 -1.51 16.29 6.52
CA SER A 98 -0.43 16.68 7.42
C SER A 98 -0.77 18.02 8.10
N GLU A 99 -1.07 17.98 9.40
CA GLU A 99 -1.41 19.19 10.19
C GLU A 99 -0.29 20.26 10.17
N ASP A 100 0.91 19.87 9.74
CA ASP A 100 2.10 20.72 9.62
C ASP A 100 2.47 21.08 8.16
N ARG A 101 1.55 21.04 7.18
CA ARG A 101 1.88 21.45 5.79
C ARG A 101 2.40 22.87 5.74
N ASP A 102 3.71 23.01 5.57
CA ASP A 102 4.38 24.27 5.28
C ASP A 102 5.33 24.13 4.09
N ASP A 103 5.89 25.24 3.63
CA ASP A 103 6.83 25.27 2.49
C ASP A 103 8.02 24.29 2.65
N SER A 104 8.39 23.91 3.87
CA SER A 104 9.52 23.01 4.14
C SER A 104 9.17 21.52 3.96
N THR A 105 7.88 21.18 3.99
CA THR A 105 7.40 19.81 3.77
C THR A 105 7.36 19.42 2.29
N TYR A 106 7.31 20.40 1.38
CA TYR A 106 7.48 20.18 -0.05
C TYR A 106 8.96 19.93 -0.39
N SER A 107 9.21 19.02 -1.32
CA SER A 107 10.58 18.70 -1.72
C SER A 107 10.68 18.31 -3.19
N VAL A 108 11.92 18.14 -3.68
CA VAL A 108 12.21 17.59 -5.00
C VAL A 108 12.84 16.22 -4.80
N ALA A 109 12.26 15.21 -5.46
CA ALA A 109 12.74 13.83 -5.45
C ALA A 109 13.50 13.50 -6.74
N ALA A 110 14.20 12.37 -6.74
CA ALA A 110 14.83 11.82 -7.93
C ALA A 110 13.94 10.73 -8.55
N LEU A 111 14.03 10.54 -9.88
CA LEU A 111 13.38 9.41 -10.54
C LEU A 111 13.86 8.04 -10.02
N SER A 112 15.05 7.98 -9.41
CA SER A 112 15.57 6.77 -8.77
C SER A 112 14.82 6.38 -7.50
N ASP A 113 14.05 7.30 -6.91
CA ASP A 113 13.29 7.04 -5.68
C ASP A 113 12.04 6.21 -5.96
N PHE A 114 11.61 6.15 -7.23
CA PHE A 114 10.56 5.24 -7.67
C PHE A 114 11.10 3.81 -7.80
N VAL A 115 10.58 2.92 -6.95
CA VAL A 115 10.74 1.47 -7.03
C VAL A 115 9.86 0.90 -8.14
N SER A 116 10.44 0.08 -9.01
CA SER A 116 9.72 -0.58 -10.11
C SER A 116 8.57 -1.44 -9.57
N ASN A 117 7.49 -1.53 -10.34
CA ASN A 117 6.27 -2.29 -10.05
C ASN A 117 5.44 -1.79 -8.85
N ARG A 118 5.78 -0.61 -8.31
CA ARG A 118 4.99 0.04 -7.26
C ARG A 118 4.02 1.08 -7.83
N VAL A 119 2.89 1.23 -7.14
CA VAL A 119 1.85 2.22 -7.41
C VAL A 119 2.18 3.53 -6.70
N TYR A 120 1.95 4.65 -7.36
CA TYR A 120 2.15 6.00 -6.81
C TYR A 120 1.01 6.93 -7.23
N GLN A 121 0.63 7.82 -6.33
CA GLN A 121 -0.24 8.96 -6.65
C GLN A 121 0.59 10.04 -7.34
N VAL A 122 0.54 10.06 -8.68
CA VAL A 122 1.39 10.94 -9.49
C VAL A 122 0.58 11.60 -10.58
N GLU A 123 0.81 12.88 -10.79
CA GLU A 123 0.48 13.56 -12.02
C GLU A 123 1.73 13.77 -12.86
N ALA A 124 1.57 13.72 -14.18
CA ALA A 124 2.66 13.97 -15.11
C ALA A 124 2.29 15.13 -16.02
N TYR A 125 3.29 15.96 -16.30
CA TYR A 125 3.16 17.11 -17.16
C TYR A 125 4.33 17.20 -18.13
N LYS A 126 4.09 17.91 -19.23
CA LYS A 126 5.12 18.28 -20.19
C LYS A 126 4.99 19.73 -20.61
N THR A 127 6.09 20.25 -21.14
CA THR A 127 6.14 21.57 -21.76
C THR A 127 6.50 21.44 -23.24
N GLY A 128 5.79 22.16 -24.10
CA GLY A 128 6.04 22.16 -25.54
C GLY A 128 5.68 20.82 -26.21
N SER A 129 6.34 20.52 -27.33
CA SER A 129 5.95 19.43 -28.23
C SER A 129 6.59 18.06 -27.93
N SER A 130 7.20 17.89 -26.75
CA SER A 130 7.83 16.61 -26.39
C SER A 130 6.79 15.47 -26.32
N ALA A 131 7.23 14.26 -26.64
CA ALA A 131 6.46 13.05 -26.36
C ALA A 131 6.61 12.59 -24.89
N TYR A 132 7.63 13.08 -24.20
CA TYR A 132 7.96 12.70 -22.83
C TYR A 132 7.38 13.70 -21.83
N SER A 133 6.96 13.18 -20.68
CA SER A 133 6.65 14.01 -19.51
C SER A 133 7.93 14.45 -18.84
N THR A 134 8.05 15.74 -18.55
CA THR A 134 9.26 16.38 -18.02
C THR A 134 9.09 16.89 -16.59
N ILE A 135 7.87 16.87 -16.08
CA ILE A 135 7.54 17.25 -14.71
C ILE A 135 6.65 16.15 -14.14
N LEU A 136 6.98 15.67 -12.96
CA LEU A 136 6.13 14.80 -12.15
C LEU A 136 5.75 15.54 -10.88
N VAL A 137 4.50 15.39 -10.47
CA VAL A 137 4.02 15.80 -9.15
C VAL A 137 3.60 14.52 -8.43
N TRP A 138 4.39 14.11 -7.46
CA TRP A 138 4.18 12.91 -6.65
C TRP A 138 3.56 13.30 -5.31
N TYR A 139 2.35 12.84 -5.08
CA TYR A 139 1.60 13.01 -3.85
C TYR A 139 1.92 11.87 -2.90
N GLU A 140 2.37 12.20 -1.70
CA GLU A 140 2.66 11.22 -0.67
C GLU A 140 1.38 10.71 0.00
N ASN A 141 1.31 9.41 0.24
CA ASN A 141 0.30 8.83 1.10
C ASN A 141 0.63 9.21 2.56
N LYS A 142 -0.39 9.56 3.36
CA LYS A 142 -0.23 9.81 4.81
C LYS A 142 0.42 8.62 5.50
N TYR A 143 -0.02 7.43 5.10
CA TYR A 143 0.45 6.17 5.62
C TYR A 143 1.24 5.42 4.57
N TYR A 144 2.44 5.00 4.95
CA TYR A 144 3.31 4.18 4.13
C TYR A 144 3.15 2.72 4.52
N GLN A 145 2.81 1.88 3.55
CA GLN A 145 2.83 0.43 3.72
C GLN A 145 3.97 -0.18 2.92
N ASN A 146 4.82 -0.97 3.59
CA ASN A 146 5.89 -1.70 2.94
C ASN A 146 5.38 -3.07 2.48
N SER A 147 5.15 -3.24 1.18
CA SER A 147 4.69 -4.52 0.61
C SER A 147 5.68 -5.68 0.81
N ARG A 148 6.91 -5.41 1.24
CA ARG A 148 7.94 -6.41 1.57
C ARG A 148 7.95 -6.82 3.04
N GLU A 149 7.24 -6.09 3.89
CA GLU A 149 7.20 -6.42 5.31
C GLU A 149 6.43 -7.73 5.51
N ALA A 150 6.88 -8.52 6.49
CA ALA A 150 6.14 -9.68 6.94
C ALA A 150 4.77 -9.26 7.47
N MET A 151 3.79 -10.15 7.46
CA MET A 151 2.49 -9.82 8.01
C MET A 151 2.59 -9.83 9.54
N ILE A 152 1.70 -9.08 10.18
CA ILE A 152 1.54 -9.18 11.62
C ILE A 152 0.46 -10.22 11.85
N VAL A 153 0.80 -11.28 12.58
CA VAL A 153 -0.20 -12.18 13.13
C VAL A 153 -0.68 -11.58 14.45
N VAL A 154 -1.96 -11.21 14.52
CA VAL A 154 -2.50 -10.46 15.64
C VAL A 154 -2.70 -11.37 16.83
N GLU A 155 -2.10 -11.02 17.97
CA GLU A 155 -2.34 -11.70 19.23
C GLU A 155 -3.50 -11.03 19.98
N LYS A 156 -3.51 -9.71 20.06
CA LYS A 156 -4.61 -8.93 20.67
C LYS A 156 -4.51 -7.46 20.27
N VAL A 157 -5.64 -6.76 20.42
CA VAL A 157 -5.67 -5.29 20.38
C VAL A 157 -5.91 -4.79 21.80
N THR A 158 -5.02 -3.95 22.32
CA THR A 158 -5.17 -3.34 23.64
C THR A 158 -5.57 -1.88 23.53
N HIS A 159 -6.25 -1.39 24.57
CA HIS A 159 -6.66 0.00 24.70
C HIS A 159 -6.07 0.55 26.00
N ALA A 160 -5.38 1.68 25.91
CA ALA A 160 -4.75 2.37 27.02
C ALA A 160 -5.02 3.88 26.94
N VAL A 161 -4.77 4.59 28.04
CA VAL A 161 -4.77 6.05 28.06
C VAL A 161 -3.34 6.52 28.33
N ASN A 162 -2.82 7.39 27.49
CA ASN A 162 -1.45 7.91 27.63
C ASN A 162 -1.34 8.95 28.76
N ALA A 163 -0.13 9.46 28.99
CA ALA A 163 0.13 10.43 30.06
C ALA A 163 -0.63 11.75 29.88
N ASP A 164 -1.02 12.07 28.64
CA ASP A 164 -1.72 13.30 28.26
C ASP A 164 -3.25 13.13 28.30
N GLY A 165 -3.73 11.93 28.63
CA GLY A 165 -5.16 11.61 28.75
C GLY A 165 -5.83 11.19 27.44
N GLU A 166 -5.05 10.91 26.40
CA GLU A 166 -5.53 10.47 25.09
C GLU A 166 -5.64 8.94 25.03
N GLU A 167 -6.68 8.46 24.36
CA GLU A 167 -6.89 7.03 24.12
C GLU A 167 -5.91 6.53 23.04
N ILE A 168 -5.14 5.48 23.37
CA ILE A 168 -4.22 4.81 22.46
C ILE A 168 -4.65 3.36 22.29
N TYR A 169 -4.71 2.92 21.04
CA TYR A 169 -4.90 1.52 20.69
C TYR A 169 -3.58 0.92 20.22
N ASN A 170 -3.32 -0.32 20.61
CA ASN A 170 -2.10 -1.02 20.22
C ASN A 170 -2.45 -2.39 19.66
N ILE A 171 -1.90 -2.71 18.51
CA ILE A 171 -1.93 -4.06 17.94
C ILE A 171 -0.68 -4.78 18.44
N GLU A 172 -0.89 -5.74 19.33
CA GLU A 172 0.15 -6.66 19.79
C GLU A 172 0.05 -7.96 18.98
N GLY A 173 1.17 -8.43 18.45
CA GLY A 173 1.21 -9.60 17.57
C GLY A 173 2.62 -10.10 17.31
N TRP A 174 2.74 -10.95 16.29
CA TRP A 174 3.99 -11.58 15.90
C TRP A 174 4.33 -11.26 14.46
N GLN A 175 5.59 -10.93 14.19
CA GLN A 175 6.10 -10.62 12.86
C GLN A 175 7.59 -10.96 12.80
N ASN A 176 8.03 -11.65 11.75
CA ASN A 176 9.38 -12.18 11.57
C ASN A 176 9.88 -12.97 12.79
N GLY A 177 9.00 -13.80 13.38
CA GLY A 177 9.34 -14.66 14.53
C GLY A 177 9.52 -13.94 15.87
N SER A 178 9.18 -12.65 15.95
CA SER A 178 9.27 -11.87 17.20
C SER A 178 7.95 -11.16 17.51
N GLU A 179 7.73 -10.87 18.80
CA GLU A 179 6.62 -10.01 19.23
C GLU A 179 6.81 -8.58 18.71
N VAL A 180 5.73 -7.98 18.24
CA VAL A 180 5.66 -6.60 17.79
C VAL A 180 4.49 -5.89 18.44
N ASN A 181 4.65 -4.59 18.64
CA ASN A 181 3.62 -3.69 19.10
C ASN A 181 3.54 -2.51 18.14
N VAL A 182 2.34 -2.28 17.58
CA VAL A 182 2.07 -1.18 16.65
C VAL A 182 0.95 -0.33 17.22
N GLU A 183 1.24 0.95 17.43
CA GLU A 183 0.22 1.94 17.78
C GLU A 183 -0.75 2.13 16.62
N LEU A 184 -2.05 2.17 16.90
CA LEU A 184 -3.13 2.35 15.94
C LEU A 184 -3.85 3.68 16.22
N GLU A 185 -4.02 4.49 15.18
CA GLU A 185 -4.77 5.75 15.22
C GLU A 185 -6.23 5.47 15.63
N TYR A 186 -6.78 6.26 16.55
CA TYR A 186 -8.12 6.07 17.08
C TYR A 186 -9.00 7.30 16.83
N PRO A 187 -10.29 7.13 16.47
CA PRO A 187 -10.98 5.87 16.15
C PRO A 187 -10.53 5.27 14.81
N HIS A 188 -10.49 3.93 14.74
CA HIS A 188 -10.26 3.18 13.50
C HIS A 188 -11.46 2.31 13.16
N ASP A 189 -11.87 2.29 11.89
CA ASP A 189 -13.05 1.54 11.44
C ASP A 189 -12.80 0.02 11.40
N ILE A 190 -11.56 -0.37 11.11
CA ILE A 190 -11.14 -1.77 10.99
C ILE A 190 -10.30 -2.18 12.20
N VAL A 191 -10.89 -2.91 13.14
CA VAL A 191 -10.16 -3.43 14.31
C VAL A 191 -9.86 -4.91 14.11
N PRO A 192 -8.58 -5.30 13.89
CA PRO A 192 -8.19 -6.70 13.76
C PRO A 192 -8.51 -7.52 14.99
N LYS A 193 -8.69 -8.81 14.79
CA LYS A 193 -8.95 -9.79 15.85
C LYS A 193 -7.77 -10.73 16.01
N ARG A 194 -7.76 -11.41 17.15
CA ARG A 194 -6.78 -12.44 17.45
C ARG A 194 -6.79 -13.52 16.36
N GLY A 195 -5.59 -13.87 15.89
CA GLY A 195 -5.36 -14.85 14.84
C GLY A 195 -5.36 -14.28 13.42
N ASP A 196 -5.82 -13.04 13.22
CA ASP A 196 -5.81 -12.40 11.90
C ASP A 196 -4.36 -12.18 11.41
N CYS A 197 -4.14 -12.32 10.11
CA CYS A 197 -2.90 -11.87 9.46
C CYS A 197 -3.16 -10.54 8.78
N ILE A 198 -2.46 -9.51 9.25
CA ILE A 198 -2.69 -8.14 8.79
C ILE A 198 -1.44 -7.51 8.19
N ARG A 199 -1.68 -6.44 7.44
CA ARG A 199 -0.68 -5.41 7.15
C ARG A 199 -1.19 -4.07 7.65
N VAL A 200 -0.25 -3.19 7.92
CA VAL A 200 -0.55 -1.85 8.39
C VAL A 200 0.26 -0.82 7.62
N GLY A 201 -0.39 0.29 7.25
CA GLY A 201 0.26 1.49 6.75
C GLY A 201 0.53 2.44 7.91
N ARG A 202 1.77 2.93 8.03
CA ARG A 202 2.22 3.75 9.16
C ARG A 202 2.61 5.15 8.73
N ASP A 203 2.37 6.14 9.59
CA ASP A 203 2.79 7.52 9.37
C ASP A 203 4.29 7.73 9.70
N LYS A 204 4.76 8.99 9.63
CA LYS A 204 6.15 9.36 9.96
C LYS A 204 6.54 9.08 11.43
N ASN A 205 5.55 8.98 12.32
CA ASN A 205 5.72 8.72 13.75
C ASN A 205 5.56 7.22 14.08
N ASN A 206 5.42 6.37 13.06
CA ASN A 206 5.21 4.93 13.18
C ASN A 206 3.85 4.53 13.78
N VAL A 207 2.85 5.43 13.72
CA VAL A 207 1.45 5.15 14.08
C VAL A 207 0.74 4.59 12.85
N ALA A 208 0.08 3.44 13.02
CA ALA A 208 -0.72 2.83 11.97
C ALA A 208 -2.06 3.55 11.83
N GLY A 209 -2.41 3.95 10.62
CA GLY A 209 -3.76 4.42 10.29
C GLY A 209 -4.29 3.84 8.98
N LEU A 210 -3.64 2.79 8.47
CA LEU A 210 -4.23 1.85 7.52
C LEU A 210 -4.07 0.45 8.07
N VAL A 211 -5.10 -0.37 7.88
CA VAL A 211 -5.19 -1.77 8.27
C VAL A 211 -5.75 -2.56 7.10
N GLU A 212 -5.07 -3.66 6.78
CA GLU A 212 -5.49 -4.63 5.79
C GLU A 212 -5.52 -6.01 6.43
N ILE A 213 -6.69 -6.63 6.53
CA ILE A 213 -6.84 -8.01 6.99
C ILE A 213 -6.74 -8.95 5.79
N HIS A 214 -5.54 -9.48 5.56
CA HIS A 214 -5.25 -10.40 4.46
C HIS A 214 -5.73 -11.84 4.75
N TYR A 215 -5.76 -12.21 6.03
CA TYR A 215 -6.40 -13.42 6.51
C TYR A 215 -7.20 -13.10 7.78
N ASP A 216 -8.51 -13.31 7.72
CA ASP A 216 -9.44 -13.23 8.84
C ASP A 216 -9.61 -14.64 9.44
N TYR A 217 -9.15 -14.78 10.69
CA TYR A 217 -9.13 -16.07 11.38
C TYR A 217 -10.53 -16.62 11.62
N GLU A 218 -11.52 -15.78 11.91
CA GLU A 218 -12.88 -16.23 12.18
C GLU A 218 -13.55 -16.68 10.88
N ARG A 219 -13.35 -15.93 9.79
CA ARG A 219 -13.97 -16.22 8.48
C ARG A 219 -13.26 -17.32 7.70
N ASN A 220 -12.03 -17.68 8.06
CA ASN A 220 -11.16 -18.57 7.27
C ASN A 220 -10.91 -18.07 5.84
N GLY A 221 -10.77 -16.76 5.71
CA GLY A 221 -10.81 -16.10 4.41
C GLY A 221 -10.06 -14.79 4.47
N SER A 222 -10.30 -13.93 3.50
CA SER A 222 -9.82 -12.55 3.56
C SER A 222 -10.75 -11.69 4.42
N GLY A 223 -10.21 -10.61 4.99
CA GLY A 223 -10.95 -9.67 5.82
C GLY A 223 -11.12 -8.29 5.19
N ALA A 224 -11.42 -7.30 6.03
CA ALA A 224 -11.60 -5.92 5.60
C ALA A 224 -10.27 -5.21 5.28
N THR A 225 -10.31 -4.25 4.37
CA THR A 225 -9.18 -3.37 4.03
C THR A 225 -9.64 -1.92 4.01
N ASP A 226 -8.82 -1.02 4.56
CA ASP A 226 -9.12 0.41 4.55
C ASP A 226 -9.23 0.93 3.12
N VAL A 227 -10.15 1.87 2.88
CA VAL A 227 -10.41 2.42 1.53
C VAL A 227 -9.21 3.13 0.91
N GLU A 228 -8.31 3.62 1.76
CA GLU A 228 -7.08 4.32 1.39
C GLU A 228 -5.89 3.37 1.16
N SER A 229 -6.07 2.06 1.39
CA SER A 229 -5.06 1.05 1.11
C SER A 229 -4.76 0.98 -0.40
N ASP A 230 -3.48 0.86 -0.74
CA ASP A 230 -3.02 0.55 -2.11
C ASP A 230 -3.61 -0.78 -2.67
N TRP A 231 -4.15 -1.61 -1.77
CA TRP A 231 -4.75 -2.93 -2.04
C TRP A 231 -6.26 -2.95 -1.82
N HIS A 232 -6.87 -1.81 -1.51
CA HIS A 232 -8.32 -1.71 -1.45
C HIS A 232 -8.91 -2.00 -2.84
N TRP A 233 -9.92 -2.86 -2.89
CA TRP A 233 -10.62 -3.16 -4.11
C TRP A 233 -12.11 -3.12 -3.86
N ASN A 234 -12.81 -2.25 -4.60
CA ASN A 234 -14.26 -2.16 -4.56
C ASN A 234 -14.90 -3.48 -4.98
N ASP A 235 -15.84 -3.99 -4.18
CA ASP A 235 -16.55 -5.25 -4.40
C ASP A 235 -16.86 -5.53 -5.88
N VAL A 236 -16.13 -6.46 -6.51
CA VAL A 236 -16.47 -6.90 -7.87
C VAL A 236 -17.70 -7.78 -7.76
N ASN A 237 -18.85 -7.24 -8.15
CA ASN A 237 -20.17 -7.89 -8.04
C ASN A 237 -20.78 -7.92 -6.63
N GLY A 238 -20.36 -7.04 -5.71
CA GLY A 238 -20.91 -6.98 -4.35
C GLY A 238 -20.35 -8.04 -3.40
N GLU A 239 -19.26 -8.71 -3.78
CA GLU A 239 -18.50 -9.61 -2.91
C GLU A 239 -17.28 -8.88 -2.34
N PRO A 240 -17.04 -8.96 -1.02
CA PRO A 240 -15.90 -8.31 -0.36
C PRO A 240 -14.57 -8.75 -0.97
N TYR A 241 -13.58 -7.86 -0.91
CA TYR A 241 -12.20 -8.16 -1.31
C TYR A 241 -11.74 -9.51 -0.72
N ASP A 242 -11.39 -10.42 -1.62
CA ASP A 242 -10.86 -11.74 -1.25
C ASP A 242 -9.43 -11.89 -1.74
N ALA A 243 -8.46 -11.45 -0.93
CA ALA A 243 -7.04 -11.69 -1.13
C ALA A 243 -6.76 -13.15 -1.50
N ILE A 244 -7.31 -14.12 -0.77
CA ILE A 244 -7.14 -15.55 -1.05
C ILE A 244 -7.67 -15.86 -2.45
N ASN A 245 -8.93 -15.60 -2.81
CA ASN A 245 -9.38 -15.96 -4.16
C ASN A 245 -8.73 -15.15 -5.29
N ASN A 246 -8.36 -13.88 -5.06
CA ASN A 246 -7.81 -13.00 -6.09
C ASN A 246 -6.31 -13.22 -6.36
N TYR A 247 -5.50 -13.55 -5.35
CA TYR A 247 -4.11 -13.96 -5.56
C TYR A 247 -4.04 -15.33 -6.26
N TRP A 248 -5.05 -16.17 -6.04
CA TRP A 248 -5.10 -17.54 -6.52
C TRP A 248 -5.69 -17.70 -7.93
N ASN A 249 -6.64 -16.85 -8.33
CA ASN A 249 -7.32 -16.92 -9.63
C ASN A 249 -6.67 -16.07 -10.76
N GLY A 250 -5.44 -15.60 -10.57
CA GLY A 250 -4.62 -15.05 -11.67
C GLY A 250 -4.97 -13.63 -12.12
N THR A 251 -5.84 -12.90 -11.40
CA THR A 251 -6.02 -11.45 -11.61
C THR A 251 -4.78 -10.65 -11.20
N PHE A 252 -3.97 -11.17 -10.28
CA PHE A 252 -2.70 -10.58 -9.81
C PHE A 252 -1.43 -11.25 -10.38
N ASN A 253 -1.47 -11.73 -11.63
CA ASN A 253 -0.31 -12.35 -12.29
C ASN A 253 0.93 -11.44 -12.36
N ASP A 254 0.75 -10.11 -12.37
CA ASP A 254 1.84 -9.12 -12.47
C ASP A 254 2.48 -8.78 -11.10
N LEU A 255 1.97 -9.32 -9.98
CA LEU A 255 2.46 -9.06 -8.62
C LEU A 255 3.08 -10.28 -7.93
N GLN A 256 3.13 -11.43 -8.60
CA GLN A 256 3.86 -12.62 -8.12
C GLN A 256 5.34 -12.33 -7.81
N GLY A 257 5.89 -11.22 -8.33
CA GLY A 257 7.23 -10.74 -8.00
C GLY A 257 7.34 -9.94 -6.69
N ASP A 258 6.31 -9.24 -6.21
CA ASP A 258 6.49 -8.36 -5.03
C ASP A 258 5.97 -9.00 -3.74
N PHE A 259 4.76 -9.56 -3.79
CA PHE A 259 4.09 -10.16 -2.64
C PHE A 259 3.08 -11.21 -3.10
N ARG A 260 3.03 -12.34 -2.37
CA ARG A 260 1.99 -13.36 -2.52
C ARG A 260 1.64 -13.94 -1.16
N LEU A 261 0.35 -14.16 -0.94
CA LEU A 261 -0.15 -14.93 0.20
C LEU A 261 -0.56 -16.34 -0.25
N GLY A 262 0.06 -17.35 0.36
CA GLY A 262 -0.36 -18.74 0.28
C GLY A 262 -1.29 -19.08 1.45
N PHE A 263 -2.31 -19.89 1.22
CA PHE A 263 -3.22 -20.41 2.22
C PHE A 263 -3.47 -21.90 1.93
N GLY A 264 -3.59 -22.71 2.96
CA GLY A 264 -3.99 -24.10 2.79
C GLY A 264 -3.90 -24.94 4.05
N TYR A 265 -4.10 -26.23 3.87
CA TYR A 265 -4.08 -27.25 4.91
C TYR A 265 -2.90 -28.18 4.71
N VAL A 266 -2.15 -28.46 5.78
CA VAL A 266 -0.94 -29.28 5.68
C VAL A 266 -1.32 -30.73 5.38
N VAL A 267 -0.93 -31.21 4.20
CA VAL A 267 -1.11 -32.61 3.79
C VAL A 267 0.01 -33.47 4.38
N GLY A 268 1.25 -33.02 4.22
CA GLY A 268 2.45 -33.76 4.59
C GLY A 268 3.66 -32.83 4.72
N VAL A 269 4.68 -33.32 5.42
CA VAL A 269 5.94 -32.60 5.64
C VAL A 269 7.09 -33.55 5.33
N GLU A 270 7.99 -33.15 4.42
CA GLU A 270 9.17 -33.92 4.04
C GLU A 270 10.41 -33.03 4.15
N ASP A 271 11.25 -33.30 5.14
CA ASP A 271 12.43 -32.48 5.48
C ASP A 271 12.07 -30.99 5.63
N THR A 272 12.38 -30.18 4.61
CA THR A 272 12.14 -28.72 4.56
C THR A 272 11.01 -28.37 3.58
N LEU A 273 10.17 -29.33 3.19
CA LEU A 273 9.09 -29.15 2.24
C LEU A 273 7.75 -29.35 2.93
N VAL A 274 6.93 -28.32 2.93
CA VAL A 274 5.54 -28.38 3.41
C VAL A 274 4.62 -28.58 2.21
N LYS A 275 3.85 -29.65 2.22
CA LYS A 275 2.86 -29.96 1.16
C LYS A 275 1.49 -29.53 1.63
N ILE A 276 0.78 -28.75 0.83
CA ILE A 276 -0.55 -28.24 1.20
C ILE A 276 -1.64 -28.60 0.20
N SER A 277 -2.86 -28.70 0.72
CA SER A 277 -4.10 -28.72 -0.06
C SER A 277 -4.90 -27.45 0.18
N TYR A 278 -5.66 -26.99 -0.81
CA TYR A 278 -6.61 -25.88 -0.60
C TYR A 278 -7.95 -26.37 -0.05
N THR A 279 -8.15 -27.70 0.00
CA THR A 279 -9.35 -28.32 0.52
C THR A 279 -9.02 -29.05 1.82
N GLN A 280 -9.67 -28.66 2.91
CA GLN A 280 -9.46 -29.32 4.20
C GLN A 280 -9.83 -30.80 4.11
N GLY A 281 -9.01 -31.66 4.70
CA GLY A 281 -9.24 -33.11 4.70
C GLY A 281 -8.93 -33.81 3.38
N SER A 282 -8.49 -33.08 2.36
CA SER A 282 -8.00 -33.65 1.10
C SER A 282 -6.54 -34.07 1.24
N ASP A 283 -6.18 -35.20 0.63
CA ASP A 283 -4.80 -35.67 0.47
C ASP A 283 -4.16 -35.16 -0.84
N THR A 284 -4.90 -34.36 -1.62
CA THR A 284 -4.39 -33.78 -2.86
C THR A 284 -3.39 -32.67 -2.54
N VAL A 285 -2.14 -32.88 -2.94
CA VAL A 285 -1.10 -31.84 -2.87
C VAL A 285 -1.34 -30.85 -4.01
N ASN A 286 -1.77 -29.64 -3.64
CA ASN A 286 -1.96 -28.55 -4.58
C ASN A 286 -0.70 -27.68 -4.73
N GLU A 287 0.08 -27.54 -3.64
CA GLU A 287 1.32 -26.78 -3.64
C GLU A 287 2.35 -27.38 -2.66
N ILE A 288 3.62 -27.16 -2.99
CA ILE A 288 4.77 -27.50 -2.15
C ILE A 288 5.50 -26.20 -1.84
N ILE A 289 5.65 -25.92 -0.55
CA ILE A 289 6.30 -24.72 -0.02
C ILE A 289 7.66 -25.13 0.55
N PRO A 290 8.78 -24.70 -0.04
CA PRO A 290 10.09 -24.87 0.54
C PRO A 290 10.26 -23.94 1.75
N THR A 291 10.28 -24.51 2.95
CA THR A 291 10.56 -23.80 4.19
C THR A 291 12.05 -23.93 4.49
N GLY A 292 12.85 -22.99 3.98
CA GLY A 292 14.29 -22.92 4.29
C GLY A 292 14.53 -22.84 5.81
N GLY A 293 15.74 -23.21 6.25
CA GLY A 293 16.06 -23.29 7.68
C GLY A 293 15.96 -21.97 8.47
N ASP A 294 15.99 -20.83 7.78
CA ASP A 294 15.95 -19.49 8.39
C ASP A 294 14.57 -18.82 8.27
N VAL A 295 13.55 -19.50 7.73
CA VAL A 295 12.20 -18.92 7.61
C VAL A 295 11.52 -18.95 8.99
N PRO A 296 11.08 -17.79 9.53
CA PRO A 296 10.30 -17.75 10.75
C PRO A 296 8.97 -18.51 10.59
N ILE A 297 8.70 -19.39 11.56
CA ILE A 297 7.43 -20.10 11.68
C ILE A 297 6.75 -19.59 12.94
N ILE A 298 5.57 -18.98 12.81
CA ILE A 298 4.75 -18.54 13.95
C ILE A 298 3.64 -19.56 14.12
N VAL A 299 3.51 -20.14 15.30
CA VAL A 299 2.47 -21.12 15.62
C VAL A 299 1.46 -20.48 16.56
N TYR A 300 0.19 -20.48 16.16
CA TYR A 300 -0.95 -20.26 17.03
C TYR A 300 -1.64 -21.59 17.32
N ASP A 301 -1.60 -22.03 18.58
CA ASP A 301 -2.36 -23.18 19.03
C ASP A 301 -3.69 -22.70 19.61
N ALA A 302 -4.78 -22.93 18.89
CA ALA A 302 -6.11 -22.47 19.28
C ALA A 302 -6.71 -23.29 20.44
N GLU A 303 -6.14 -24.45 20.80
CA GLU A 303 -6.56 -25.21 21.97
C GLU A 303 -6.00 -24.60 23.27
N THR A 304 -4.72 -24.23 23.26
CA THR A 304 -4.08 -23.59 24.43
C THR A 304 -4.19 -22.07 24.43
N ASP A 305 -4.60 -21.49 23.31
CA ASP A 305 -4.66 -20.05 23.09
C ASP A 305 -3.28 -19.36 23.21
N GLU A 306 -2.25 -19.96 22.62
CA GLU A 306 -0.86 -19.49 22.73
C GLU A 306 -0.21 -19.24 21.36
N PHE A 307 0.52 -18.13 21.26
CA PHE A 307 1.41 -17.83 20.13
C PHE A 307 2.86 -18.13 20.53
N ARG A 308 3.65 -18.62 19.57
CA ARG A 308 5.08 -18.82 19.75
C ARG A 308 5.82 -18.88 18.42
N GLU A 309 7.11 -18.61 18.47
CA GLU A 309 8.02 -19.08 17.43
C GLU A 309 8.06 -20.62 17.44
N GLY A 310 7.96 -21.21 16.26
CA GLY A 310 7.89 -22.64 16.06
C GLY A 310 8.89 -23.13 15.03
N SER A 311 8.66 -24.36 14.60
CA SER A 311 9.47 -25.08 13.64
C SER A 311 8.60 -25.93 12.74
N ILE A 312 9.20 -26.51 11.70
CA ILE A 312 8.53 -27.47 10.82
C ILE A 312 7.92 -28.64 11.60
N GLY A 313 8.50 -29.00 12.75
CA GLY A 313 7.99 -30.07 13.61
C GLY A 313 6.67 -29.76 14.30
N ASP A 314 6.25 -28.49 14.31
CA ASP A 314 4.99 -28.06 14.92
C ASP A 314 3.79 -28.16 13.97
N LEU A 315 4.02 -28.46 12.70
CA LEU A 315 2.96 -28.64 11.71
C LEU A 315 2.29 -30.00 11.90
N MET A 316 0.96 -29.97 12.00
CA MET A 316 0.10 -31.13 12.07
C MET A 316 -0.32 -31.53 10.65
N SER A 317 0.29 -32.58 10.10
CA SER A 317 -0.06 -33.07 8.77
C SER A 317 -1.36 -33.88 8.74
N MET A 318 -2.08 -33.84 7.62
CA MET A 318 -3.25 -34.68 7.35
C MET A 318 -2.91 -36.17 7.48
N GLU A 319 -1.73 -36.58 7.03
CA GLU A 319 -1.24 -37.97 7.13
C GLU A 319 -1.21 -38.50 8.57
N THR A 320 -0.93 -37.63 9.55
CA THR A 320 -0.77 -38.02 10.97
C THR A 320 -2.02 -37.66 11.80
N TYR A 321 -2.59 -36.48 11.56
CA TYR A 321 -3.62 -35.87 12.41
C TYR A 321 -5.01 -35.85 11.76
N GLY A 322 -5.14 -36.35 10.53
CA GLY A 322 -6.41 -36.35 9.81
C GLY A 322 -6.97 -34.94 9.65
N SER A 323 -8.30 -34.79 9.79
CA SER A 323 -8.99 -33.51 9.62
C SER A 323 -8.58 -32.41 10.62
N ASN A 324 -7.79 -32.75 11.63
CA ASN A 324 -7.21 -31.80 12.60
C ASN A 324 -5.82 -31.32 12.14
N CYS A 325 -5.51 -31.40 10.86
CA CYS A 325 -4.28 -30.85 10.31
C CYS A 325 -4.22 -29.33 10.44
N SER A 326 -3.00 -28.79 10.45
CA SER A 326 -2.77 -27.35 10.55
C SER A 326 -3.35 -26.64 9.33
N THR A 327 -3.92 -25.48 9.60
CA THR A 327 -4.12 -24.46 8.57
C THR A 327 -2.85 -23.60 8.51
N ILE A 328 -2.44 -23.16 7.33
CA ILE A 328 -1.29 -22.27 7.19
C ILE A 328 -1.64 -21.02 6.40
N VAL A 329 -0.92 -19.94 6.71
CA VAL A 329 -0.82 -18.74 5.89
C VAL A 329 0.66 -18.51 5.61
N ALA A 330 1.06 -18.58 4.35
CA ALA A 330 2.43 -18.44 3.89
C ALA A 330 2.63 -17.08 3.25
N ASN A 331 3.58 -16.30 3.73
CA ASN A 331 3.93 -15.01 3.15
C ASN A 331 5.12 -15.16 2.22
N PHE A 332 4.99 -14.69 0.98
CA PHE A 332 6.06 -14.71 -0.01
C PHE A 332 6.39 -13.30 -0.49
N SER A 333 7.67 -13.05 -0.74
CA SER A 333 8.15 -11.88 -1.47
C SER A 333 9.18 -12.32 -2.50
N TRP A 334 9.06 -11.85 -3.76
CA TRP A 334 9.93 -12.27 -4.87
C TRP A 334 9.97 -13.78 -5.13
N GLY A 335 8.91 -14.49 -4.74
CA GLY A 335 8.80 -15.95 -4.84
C GLY A 335 9.45 -16.71 -3.69
N ASP A 336 10.17 -16.02 -2.80
CA ASP A 336 10.76 -16.61 -1.60
C ASP A 336 9.78 -16.52 -0.43
N LEU A 337 9.69 -17.60 0.35
CA LEU A 337 8.92 -17.62 1.58
C LEU A 337 9.62 -16.75 2.63
N THR A 338 8.94 -15.73 3.12
CA THR A 338 9.46 -14.81 4.13
C THR A 338 9.02 -15.18 5.54
N GLU A 339 7.82 -15.77 5.68
CA GLU A 339 7.25 -16.18 6.96
C GLU A 339 6.15 -17.22 6.75
N LEU A 340 6.00 -18.14 7.69
CA LEU A 340 4.92 -19.12 7.71
C LEU A 340 4.14 -19.02 9.03
N TYR A 341 2.87 -18.65 8.93
CA TYR A 341 1.93 -18.73 10.04
C TYR A 341 1.21 -20.08 10.03
N VAL A 342 1.20 -20.75 11.17
CA VAL A 342 0.63 -22.08 11.38
C VAL A 342 -0.45 -21.98 12.45
N ILE A 343 -1.65 -22.43 12.12
CA ILE A 343 -2.79 -22.47 13.01
C ILE A 343 -3.09 -23.93 13.32
N ASN A 344 -2.84 -24.32 14.56
CA ASN A 344 -3.16 -25.63 15.10
C ASN A 344 -4.50 -25.61 15.83
N ASN A 345 -5.20 -26.76 15.81
CA ASN A 345 -6.40 -26.99 16.60
C ASN A 345 -7.52 -25.95 16.43
N ARG A 346 -7.62 -25.29 15.26
CA ARG A 346 -8.66 -24.29 14.98
C ARG A 346 -10.05 -24.87 15.22
N TYR A 347 -10.79 -24.31 16.17
CA TYR A 347 -12.17 -24.70 16.44
C TYR A 347 -13.06 -24.36 15.23
N LYS A 348 -13.74 -25.38 14.69
CA LYS A 348 -14.77 -25.21 13.65
C LYS A 348 -16.07 -24.74 14.28
N GLU A 349 -16.17 -23.46 14.62
CA GLU A 349 -17.49 -22.84 14.75
C GLU A 349 -17.59 -21.75 13.69
N TYR A 350 -18.67 -21.79 12.89
CA TYR A 350 -18.99 -21.00 11.69
C TYR A 350 -18.28 -21.44 10.40
N GLY A 351 -18.92 -21.74 9.27
CA GLY A 351 -20.30 -21.71 8.80
C GLY A 351 -20.20 -21.73 7.26
N ASP A 352 -20.74 -22.75 6.61
CA ASP A 352 -20.77 -22.87 5.13
C ASP A 352 -21.46 -21.67 4.45
#